data_AF-A0A4Y5Z690-F1
#
_entry.id   AF-A0A4Y5Z690-F1
#
_cell.length_a   1.000
_cell.length_b   1.000
_cell.length_c   1.000
_cell.angle_alpha   90.00
_cell.angle_beta   90.00
_cell.angle_gamma   90.00
#
_symmetry.space_group_name_H-M   'P 1'
#
loop_
_entity.id
_entity.type
_entity.pdbx_description
1 polymer ?
#
loop_
_entity_poly.entity_id
_entity_poly.type
_entity_poly.pdbx_seq_one_letter_code
_entity_poly.pdbx_strand_id
1 'polypeptide(L)'
;MERLAHCSVAQAKRCGMTEVTHMALGQDRQGNLEPEVHLYQAFRDNLDDPRTKWGKVDALEAFQTPVVAASQDLQAANQQWDQMQQDRQVQLAQQPEPGISMSR
;
A
#
# COMPACT_ATOMS: atom_id res chain seq x y z
N MET A 1 9.21 -11.82 13.64
CA MET A 1 7.86 -11.37 13.24
C MET A 1 7.77 -9.86 13.10
N GLU A 2 8.22 -9.07 14.08
CA GLU A 2 8.14 -7.59 14.04
C GLU A 2 8.76 -6.97 12.76
N ARG A 3 9.92 -7.45 12.32
CA ARG A 3 10.58 -6.98 11.08
C ARG A 3 9.69 -7.13 9.86
N LEU A 4 9.20 -8.35 9.63
CA LEU A 4 8.33 -8.67 8.49
C LEU A 4 7.04 -7.85 8.54
N ALA A 5 6.48 -7.65 9.73
CA ALA A 5 5.28 -6.82 9.91
C ALA A 5 5.56 -5.35 9.56
N HIS A 6 6.65 -4.75 10.06
CA HIS A 6 7.01 -3.37 9.75
C HIS A 6 7.27 -3.17 8.26
N CYS A 7 8.06 -4.04 7.63
CA CYS A 7 8.32 -3.99 6.20
C CYS A 7 7.03 -4.15 5.38
N SER A 8 6.11 -5.04 5.79
CA SER A 8 4.82 -5.23 5.11
C SER A 8 3.94 -3.97 5.18
N VAL A 9 3.82 -3.36 6.36
CA VAL A 9 3.00 -2.14 6.51
C VAL A 9 3.63 -0.95 5.77
N ALA A 10 4.96 -0.82 5.83
CA ALA A 10 5.68 0.22 5.08
C ALA A 10 5.44 0.06 3.57
N GLN A 11 5.52 -1.17 3.05
CA GLN A 11 5.29 -1.46 1.64
C GLN A 11 3.85 -1.18 1.23
N ALA A 12 2.85 -1.59 2.02
CA ALA A 12 1.44 -1.29 1.73
C ALA A 12 1.18 0.21 1.57
N LYS A 13 1.74 1.02 2.47
CA LYS A 13 1.64 2.49 2.42
C LYS A 13 2.31 3.07 1.17
N ARG A 14 3.52 2.62 0.84
CA ARG A 14 4.23 3.05 -0.39
C ARG A 14 3.44 2.74 -1.65
N CYS A 15 2.73 1.61 -1.68
CA CYS A 15 1.87 1.22 -2.79
C CYS A 15 0.55 1.99 -2.83
N GLY A 16 0.32 2.98 -1.96
CA GLY A 16 -0.93 3.74 -2.00
C GLY A 16 -2.12 2.98 -1.40
N MET A 17 -1.90 1.89 -0.65
CA MET A 17 -2.97 1.05 -0.12
C MET A 17 -3.55 1.64 1.17
N THR A 18 -4.88 1.67 1.27
CA THR A 18 -5.56 2.09 2.51
C THR A 18 -5.76 0.93 3.49
N GLU A 19 -5.76 -0.30 2.97
CA GLU A 19 -5.90 -1.53 3.74
C GLU A 19 -5.26 -2.71 3.00
N VAL A 20 -4.99 -3.81 3.72
CA VAL A 20 -4.56 -5.08 3.14
C VAL A 20 -5.66 -6.10 3.37
N THR A 21 -6.33 -6.48 2.29
CA THR A 21 -7.46 -7.45 2.29
C THR A 21 -6.99 -8.89 2.21
N HIS A 22 -5.88 -9.14 1.50
CA HIS A 22 -5.33 -10.47 1.32
C HIS A 22 -3.81 -10.44 1.50
N MET A 23 -3.28 -11.51 2.08
CA MET A 23 -1.86 -11.78 2.17
C MET A 23 -1.58 -13.18 1.61
N ALA A 24 -0.63 -13.28 0.70
CA ALA A 24 -0.17 -14.57 0.19
C ALA A 24 1.33 -14.71 0.45
N LEU A 25 1.72 -15.89 0.94
CA LEU A 25 3.11 -16.29 1.04
C LEU A 25 3.49 -17.00 -0.26
N GLY A 26 4.44 -16.39 -0.97
CA GLY A 26 5.37 -17.09 -1.83
C GLY A 26 4.81 -18.08 -2.82
N GLN A 27 4.13 -17.62 -3.86
CA GLN A 27 4.25 -18.22 -5.19
C GLN A 27 4.30 -17.10 -6.24
N ASP A 28 5.27 -17.15 -7.15
CA ASP A 28 5.26 -16.28 -8.32
C ASP A 28 4.08 -16.65 -9.25
N ARG A 29 3.87 -15.89 -10.34
CA ARG A 29 2.80 -16.19 -11.32
C ARG A 29 2.94 -17.56 -12.01
N GLN A 30 4.06 -18.26 -11.81
CA GLN A 30 4.40 -19.54 -12.42
C GLN A 30 4.27 -20.68 -11.40
N GLY A 31 3.96 -20.39 -10.13
CA GLY A 31 3.79 -21.36 -9.05
C GLY A 31 5.09 -21.71 -8.31
N ASN A 32 6.20 -21.01 -8.56
CA ASN A 32 7.45 -21.23 -7.84
C ASN A 32 7.37 -20.63 -6.44
N LEU A 33 7.76 -21.40 -5.42
CA LEU A 33 7.86 -20.90 -4.06
C LEU A 33 8.98 -19.87 -3.94
N GLU A 34 8.62 -18.59 -3.82
CA GLU A 34 9.55 -17.51 -3.50
C GLU A 34 9.38 -17.10 -2.02
N PRO A 35 10.44 -16.70 -1.30
CA PRO A 35 10.34 -16.27 0.09
C PRO A 35 9.76 -14.85 0.14
N GLU A 36 8.51 -14.67 -0.25
CA GLU A 36 7.92 -13.36 -0.46
C GLU A 36 6.53 -13.24 0.14
N VAL A 37 6.20 -12.03 0.57
CA VAL A 37 4.87 -11.68 1.06
C VAL A 37 4.24 -10.75 0.05
N HIS A 38 3.17 -11.22 -0.61
CA HIS A 38 2.33 -10.38 -1.44
C HIS A 38 1.18 -9.82 -0.61
N LEU A 39 0.97 -8.52 -0.74
CA LEU A 39 -0.08 -7.75 -0.08
C LEU A 39 -1.05 -7.28 -1.16
N TYR A 40 -2.36 -7.44 -0.92
CA TYR A 40 -3.37 -7.02 -1.88
C TYR A 40 -4.47 -6.19 -1.22
N GLN A 41 -4.87 -5.14 -1.93
CA GLN A 41 -6.10 -4.39 -1.66
C GLN A 41 -7.10 -4.67 -2.79
N ALA A 42 -7.96 -5.67 -2.61
CA ALA A 42 -8.96 -6.07 -3.59
C ALA A 42 -10.03 -4.98 -3.76
N PHE A 43 -10.37 -4.64 -5.01
CA PHE A 43 -11.53 -3.82 -5.29
C PHE A 43 -12.79 -4.69 -5.36
N ARG A 44 -13.74 -4.50 -4.43
CA ARG A 44 -14.99 -5.30 -4.35
C ARG A 44 -14.73 -6.81 -4.39
N ASP A 45 -13.77 -7.26 -3.60
CA ASP A 45 -13.37 -8.67 -3.50
C ASP A 45 -12.84 -9.31 -4.79
N ASN A 46 -12.49 -8.51 -5.80
CA ASN A 46 -11.90 -8.99 -7.05
C ASN A 46 -10.39 -8.65 -7.13
N LEU A 47 -9.54 -9.68 -7.04
CA LEU A 47 -8.07 -9.53 -7.14
C LEU A 47 -7.59 -9.20 -8.55
N ASP A 48 -8.37 -9.50 -9.59
CA ASP A 48 -8.01 -9.26 -10.99
C ASP A 48 -8.50 -7.88 -11.51
N ASP A 49 -9.21 -7.10 -10.68
CA ASP A 49 -9.66 -5.75 -11.06
C ASP A 49 -8.44 -4.81 -11.24
N PRO A 50 -8.38 -4.01 -12.31
CA PRO A 50 -7.25 -3.09 -12.54
C PRO A 50 -7.09 -2.00 -11.47
N ARG A 51 -8.10 -1.76 -10.63
CA ARG A 51 -8.04 -0.84 -9.48
C ARG A 51 -7.49 -1.50 -8.23
N THR A 52 -7.39 -2.82 -8.19
CA THR A 52 -6.72 -3.56 -7.11
C THR A 52 -5.27 -3.14 -7.06
N LYS A 53 -4.78 -2.93 -5.84
CA LYS A 53 -3.38 -2.59 -5.60
C LYS A 53 -2.68 -3.80 -5.03
N TRP A 54 -1.42 -3.97 -5.40
CA TRP A 54 -0.59 -5.01 -4.82
C TRP A 54 0.82 -4.48 -4.50
N GLY A 55 1.46 -5.13 -3.55
CA GLY A 55 2.80 -4.83 -3.07
C GLY A 55 3.50 -6.13 -2.68
N LYS A 56 4.82 -6.16 -2.81
CA LYS A 56 5.64 -7.34 -2.57
C LYS A 56 6.75 -7.00 -1.60
N VAL A 57 6.96 -7.87 -0.62
CA VAL A 57 8.05 -7.80 0.34
C VAL A 57 8.87 -9.07 0.20
N ASP A 58 10.17 -8.92 -0.06
CA ASP A 58 11.12 -10.02 0.07
C ASP A 58 11.24 -10.37 1.56
N ALA A 59 10.75 -11.56 1.92
CA ALA A 59 10.74 -12.01 3.30
C ALA A 59 12.16 -12.29 3.80
N LEU A 60 13.07 -12.77 2.95
CA LEU A 60 14.45 -13.02 3.33
C LEU A 60 15.16 -11.71 3.67
N GLU A 61 15.00 -10.69 2.83
CA GLU A 61 15.50 -9.35 3.10
C GLU A 61 14.92 -8.80 4.41
N ALA A 62 13.59 -8.87 4.57
CA ALA A 62 12.91 -8.38 5.77
C ALA A 62 13.37 -9.11 7.05
N PHE A 63 13.68 -10.41 6.98
CA PHE A 63 14.24 -11.14 8.11
C PHE A 63 15.67 -10.70 8.45
N GLN A 64 16.45 -10.25 7.47
CA GLN A 64 17.81 -9.77 7.67
C GLN A 64 17.86 -8.30 8.11
N THR A 65 16.82 -7.50 7.85
CA THR A 65 16.76 -6.09 8.27
C THR A 65 16.81 -5.96 9.81
N PRO A 66 17.67 -5.10 10.37
CA PRO A 66 17.63 -4.79 11.80
C PRO A 66 16.27 -4.19 12.21
N VAL A 67 15.75 -4.57 13.39
CA VAL A 67 14.42 -4.11 13.85
C VAL A 67 14.34 -2.58 13.87
N VAL A 68 15.39 -1.90 14.35
CA VAL A 68 15.45 -0.43 14.38
C VAL A 68 15.32 0.18 12.99
N ALA A 69 15.99 -0.40 11.98
CA ALA A 69 15.92 0.07 10.60
C ALA A 69 14.50 -0.14 10.03
N ALA A 70 13.90 -1.31 10.26
CA ALA A 70 12.52 -1.57 9.83
C ALA A 70 11.50 -0.61 10.47
N SER A 71 11.70 -0.26 11.75
CA SER A 71 10.85 0.71 12.46
C SER A 71 11.02 2.13 11.92
N GLN A 72 12.25 2.55 11.62
CA GLN A 72 12.53 3.85 10.99
C GLN A 72 11.90 3.92 9.59
N ASP A 73 11.99 2.83 8.83
CA ASP A 73 11.41 2.71 7.50
C ASP A 73 9.87 2.88 7.53
N LEU A 74 9.22 2.20 8.48
CA LEU A 74 7.79 2.35 8.71
C LEU A 74 7.41 3.77 9.13
N GLN A 75 8.20 4.41 9.99
CA GLN A 75 7.96 5.80 10.40
C GLN A 75 8.06 6.76 9.20
N ALA A 76 9.05 6.58 8.32
CA ALA A 76 9.18 7.37 7.11
C ALA A 76 7.99 7.15 6.17
N ALA A 77 7.56 5.90 5.97
CA ALA A 77 6.39 5.57 5.15
C ALA A 77 5.10 6.18 5.71
N ASN A 78 4.95 6.27 7.04
CA ASN A 78 3.82 6.94 7.67
C ASN A 78 3.79 8.44 7.35
N GLN A 79 4.92 9.13 7.52
CA GLN A 79 5.01 10.56 7.25
C GLN A 79 4.69 10.88 5.78
N GLN A 80 5.22 10.07 4.85
CA GLN A 80 4.93 10.20 3.43
C GLN A 80 3.45 9.98 3.12
N TRP A 81 2.84 8.97 3.75
CA TRP A 81 1.41 8.68 3.59
C TRP A 81 0.55 9.85 4.04
N ASP A 82 0.84 10.40 5.23
CA ASP A 82 0.08 11.50 5.79
C ASP A 82 0.17 12.76 4.92
N GLN A 83 1.36 13.06 4.39
CA GLN A 83 1.54 14.14 3.42
C GLN A 83 0.70 13.92 2.16
N MET A 84 0.74 12.71 1.59
CA MET A 84 -0.07 12.38 0.41
C MET A 84 -1.58 12.53 0.66
N GLN A 85 -2.06 12.19 1.86
CA GLN A 85 -3.47 12.36 2.20
C GLN A 85 -3.85 13.84 2.33
N GLN A 86 -2.99 14.65 2.94
CA GLN A 86 -3.19 16.10 3.03
C GLN A 86 -3.23 16.74 1.64
N ASP A 87 -2.26 16.40 0.78
CA ASP A 87 -2.21 16.92 -0.59
C ASP A 87 -3.46 16.55 -1.39
N ARG A 88 -3.95 15.31 -1.24
CA ARG A 88 -5.20 14.87 -1.88
C ARG A 88 -6.41 15.66 -1.38
N GLN A 89 -6.50 15.93 -0.07
CA GLN A 89 -7.58 16.74 0.49
C GLN A 89 -7.55 18.18 -0.03
N VAL A 90 -6.36 18.78 -0.11
CA VAL A 90 -6.19 20.13 -0.68
C VAL A 90 -6.62 20.16 -2.15
N GLN A 91 -6.24 19.17 -2.94
CA GLN A 91 -6.64 19.08 -4.35
C GLN A 91 -8.16 18.94 -4.51
N LEU A 92 -8.81 18.12 -3.69
CA LEU A 92 -10.27 17.98 -3.70
C LEU A 92 -10.99 19.28 -3.28
N ALA A 93 -10.45 20.00 -2.29
CA ALA A 93 -10.99 21.29 -1.85
C ALA A 93 -10.80 22.42 -2.87
N GLN A 94 -9.83 22.30 -3.78
CA GLN A 94 -9.56 23.27 -4.85
C GLN A 94 -10.32 22.98 -6.15
N GLN A 95 -11.07 21.88 -6.24
CA GLN A 95 -11.94 21.65 -7.39
C GLN A 95 -13.12 22.63 -7.33
N PRO A 96 -13.25 23.59 -8.27
CA PRO A 96 -14.42 24.44 -8.33
C PRO A 96 -15.64 23.54 -8.56
N GLU A 97 -16.69 23.71 -7.74
CA GLU A 97 -17.96 23.03 -7.97
C GLU A 97 -18.37 23.26 -9.44
N PRO A 98 -18.70 22.21 -10.21
CA PRO A 98 -19.24 22.40 -11.54
C PRO A 98 -20.55 23.17 -11.37
N GLY A 99 -20.47 24.46 -11.68
CA GLY A 99 -21.56 25.40 -11.51
C GLY A 99 -22.83 24.81 -12.08
N ILE A 100 -23.84 24.68 -11.23
CA ILE A 100 -25.21 24.47 -11.61
C ILE A 100 -25.56 25.66 -12.52
N SER A 101 -25.38 25.44 -13.82
CA SER A 101 -25.78 26.36 -14.86
C SER A 101 -27.30 26.42 -14.79
N MET A 102 -27.80 27.44 -14.08
CA MET A 102 -29.20 27.85 -14.10
C MET A 102 -29.55 28.21 -15.54
N SER A 103 -30.00 27.19 -16.28
CA SER A 103 -30.68 27.38 -17.55
C SER A 103 -32.06 27.93 -17.21
N ARG A 104 -32.23 29.22 -17.51
CA ARG A 104 -33.49 29.95 -17.49
C ARG A 104 -34.52 29.36 -18.45
#